data_AF-A0A925MI63-F1
#
_entry.id   AF-A0A925MI63-F1
#
_cell.length_a   1.000
_cell.length_b   1.000
_cell.length_c   1.000
_cell.angle_alpha   90.00
_cell.angle_beta   90.00
_cell.angle_gamma   90.00
#
_symmetry.space_group_name_H-M   'P 1'
#
loop_
_entity.id
_entity.type
_entity.pdbx_description
1 polymer ?
#
loop_
_entity_poly.entity_id
_entity_poly.type
_entity_poly.pdbx_seq_one_letter_code
_entity_poly.pdbx_strand_id
1 'polypeptide(L)'
;MCTRGFCVERGVAMPGPDAGPDNGCPSGCTKCDLDDRTCDIDCSGARCATAVCPPGFDCTIECMAPGGCDEIDCTGAASCDITCVGLFACPTITCGPGECDVVCAGQTACGLLDCSSACRCDQICTTASSCAAWSCPIVGAELCTEDGNPTSPCDSSAGRDCDRCM
;
A
#
# COMPACT_ATOMS: atom_id res chain seq x y z
N MET A 1 33.06 26.67 -20.21
CA MET A 1 34.37 26.09 -20.61
C MET A 1 34.45 24.72 -19.96
N CYS A 2 34.51 23.65 -20.75
CA CYS A 2 34.58 22.27 -20.27
C CYS A 2 36.01 21.76 -20.44
N THR A 3 36.63 21.26 -19.37
CA THR A 3 37.91 20.58 -19.42
C THR A 3 37.69 19.14 -18.96
N ARG A 4 37.98 18.19 -19.85
CA ARG A 4 37.86 16.72 -19.64
C ARG A 4 36.44 16.15 -19.55
N GLY A 5 35.50 16.66 -20.37
CA GLY A 5 34.26 15.94 -20.68
C GLY A 5 33.15 15.96 -19.63
N PHE A 6 33.28 16.75 -18.56
CA PHE A 6 32.19 17.02 -17.63
C PHE A 6 31.75 18.48 -17.70
N CYS A 7 30.47 18.72 -17.96
CA CYS A 7 29.83 20.02 -17.80
C CYS A 7 29.59 20.24 -16.30
N VAL A 8 30.46 20.99 -15.62
CA VAL A 8 30.14 21.57 -14.31
C VAL A 8 29.35 22.86 -14.54
N GLU A 9 28.03 22.77 -14.44
CA GLU A 9 27.21 23.97 -14.30
C GLU A 9 27.51 24.60 -12.94
N ARG A 10 28.01 25.83 -13.00
CA ARG A 10 28.23 26.66 -11.82
C ARG A 10 26.88 27.07 -11.25
N GLY A 11 26.61 26.63 -10.02
CA GLY A 11 25.68 27.30 -9.12
C GLY A 11 24.33 26.60 -8.95
N VAL A 12 24.32 25.56 -8.12
CA VAL A 12 23.15 25.28 -7.28
C VAL A 12 23.66 25.13 -5.86
N ALA A 13 22.97 25.81 -4.95
CA ALA A 13 23.33 25.97 -3.56
C ALA A 13 23.72 24.64 -2.90
N MET A 14 24.74 24.69 -2.05
CA MET A 14 24.91 23.67 -1.01
C MET A 14 23.57 23.58 -0.26
N PRO A 15 22.90 22.43 -0.20
CA PRO A 15 21.71 22.29 0.61
C PRO A 15 22.10 22.63 2.06
N GLY A 16 21.35 23.56 2.65
CA GLY A 16 21.47 23.85 4.07
C GLY A 16 21.13 22.60 4.90
N PRO A 17 21.40 22.62 6.22
CA PRO A 17 21.15 21.49 7.13
C PRO A 17 19.68 21.05 7.25
N ASP A 18 18.77 21.63 6.45
CA ASP A 18 17.35 21.34 6.38
C ASP A 18 16.93 20.59 5.09
N ALA A 19 17.88 20.16 4.26
CA ALA A 19 17.60 19.11 3.28
C ALA A 19 17.42 17.79 4.04
N GLY A 20 16.16 17.47 4.35
CA GLY A 20 15.78 16.11 4.73
C GLY A 20 16.30 15.12 3.67
N PRO A 21 16.51 13.86 4.04
CA PRO A 21 17.18 12.92 3.16
C PRO A 21 16.35 12.63 1.91
N ASP A 22 16.64 13.32 0.81
CA ASP A 22 16.44 12.79 -0.53
C ASP A 22 17.37 11.56 -0.68
N ASN A 23 17.04 10.47 0.00
CA ASN A 23 17.85 9.24 0.14
C ASN A 23 17.81 8.36 -1.12
N GLY A 24 17.40 8.91 -2.27
CA GLY A 24 17.18 8.10 -3.47
C GLY A 24 15.99 7.15 -3.35
N CYS A 25 15.03 7.45 -2.47
CA CYS A 25 13.80 6.69 -2.38
C CYS A 25 13.01 6.76 -3.69
N PRO A 26 12.41 5.64 -4.12
CA PRO A 26 11.53 5.64 -5.28
C PRO A 26 10.35 6.60 -5.06
N SER A 27 9.84 7.15 -6.16
CA SER A 27 8.72 8.07 -6.14
C SER A 27 7.50 7.44 -5.47
N GLY A 28 6.91 8.12 -4.49
CA GLY A 28 5.73 7.67 -3.75
C GLY A 28 6.01 7.34 -2.29
N CYS A 29 7.26 6.99 -1.94
CA CYS A 29 7.65 6.75 -0.54
C CYS A 29 7.93 8.07 0.18
N THR A 30 7.33 8.25 1.35
CA THR A 30 7.71 9.31 2.30
C THR A 30 9.04 8.97 2.96
N LYS A 31 9.30 7.67 3.18
CA LYS A 31 10.55 7.12 3.72
C LYS A 31 10.77 5.73 3.13
N CYS A 32 12.02 5.32 2.96
CA CYS A 32 12.35 3.98 2.45
C CYS A 32 13.66 3.45 3.03
N ASP A 33 13.82 2.13 2.98
CA ASP A 33 15.10 1.43 3.12
C ASP A 33 15.38 0.67 1.81
N LEU A 34 16.50 0.97 1.15
CA LEU A 34 16.83 0.36 -0.14
C LEU A 34 17.53 -1.00 0.01
N ASP A 35 18.13 -1.28 1.16
CA ASP A 35 18.77 -2.56 1.45
C ASP A 35 17.70 -3.61 1.78
N ASP A 36 16.74 -3.24 2.62
CA ASP A 36 15.60 -4.10 2.99
C ASP A 36 14.41 -3.98 2.02
N ARG A 37 14.46 -3.04 1.07
CA ARG A 37 13.39 -2.74 0.09
C ARG A 37 12.05 -2.43 0.75
N THR A 38 12.07 -1.63 1.81
CA THR A 38 10.85 -1.15 2.46
C THR A 38 10.49 0.26 2.01
N CYS A 39 9.19 0.56 1.94
CA CYS A 39 8.66 1.86 1.54
C CYS A 39 7.50 2.26 2.45
N ASP A 40 7.70 3.30 3.26
CA ASP A 40 6.67 3.91 4.08
C ASP A 40 6.00 5.07 3.30
N ILE A 41 4.69 5.01 3.14
CA ILE A 41 3.84 6.07 2.57
C ILE A 41 2.93 6.59 3.68
N ASP A 42 3.36 7.67 4.34
CA ASP A 42 2.61 8.32 5.41
C ASP A 42 1.78 9.50 4.85
N CYS A 43 0.46 9.36 4.90
CA CYS A 43 -0.55 10.34 4.49
C CYS A 43 -1.32 10.93 5.69
N SER A 44 -0.71 10.92 6.88
CA SER A 44 -1.33 11.43 8.11
C SER A 44 -1.32 12.97 8.17
N GLY A 45 -0.29 13.61 7.62
CA GLY A 45 -0.14 15.08 7.63
C GLY A 45 -0.88 15.82 6.52
N ALA A 46 -1.16 15.15 5.40
CA ALA A 46 -1.87 15.70 4.24
C ALA A 46 -2.47 14.57 3.40
N ARG A 47 -3.42 14.93 2.52
CA ARG A 47 -3.95 13.97 1.54
C ARG A 47 -2.86 13.59 0.54
N CYS A 48 -2.57 12.30 0.45
CA CYS A 48 -1.89 11.72 -0.68
C CYS A 48 -2.85 11.64 -1.86
N ALA A 49 -2.32 11.82 -3.06
CA ALA A 49 -3.03 11.47 -4.28
C ALA A 49 -3.07 9.92 -4.39
N THR A 50 -2.70 9.37 -5.54
CA THR A 50 -2.47 7.93 -5.67
C THR A 50 -1.20 7.53 -4.93
N ALA A 51 -1.33 6.65 -3.93
CA ALA A 51 -0.22 5.97 -3.27
C ALA A 51 0.15 4.73 -4.08
N VAL A 52 1.27 4.80 -4.81
CA VAL A 52 1.76 3.70 -5.65
C VAL A 52 2.97 3.08 -4.97
N CYS A 53 2.87 1.78 -4.64
CA CYS A 53 3.98 1.04 -4.09
C CYS A 53 5.02 0.71 -5.19
N PRO A 54 6.31 0.98 -4.98
CA PRO A 54 7.35 0.64 -5.94
C PRO A 54 7.45 -0.87 -6.18
N PRO A 55 7.83 -1.30 -7.40
CA PRO A 55 7.93 -2.72 -7.70
C PRO A 55 8.95 -3.47 -6.83
N GLY A 56 8.51 -4.57 -6.20
CA GLY A 56 9.35 -5.43 -5.37
C GLY A 56 9.72 -4.86 -4.01
N PHE A 57 9.00 -3.83 -3.54
CA PHE A 57 9.12 -3.28 -2.19
C PHE A 57 8.02 -3.81 -1.26
N ASP A 58 8.35 -3.89 0.01
CA ASP A 58 7.41 -4.08 1.12
C ASP A 58 6.88 -2.70 1.54
N CYS A 59 5.61 -2.44 1.29
CA CYS A 59 5.02 -1.11 1.49
C CYS A 59 4.17 -1.05 2.74
N THR A 60 4.36 0.01 3.53
CA THR A 60 3.46 0.37 4.62
C THR A 60 2.79 1.70 4.29
N ILE A 61 1.46 1.71 4.21
CA ILE A 61 0.66 2.87 3.78
C ILE A 61 -0.31 3.27 4.88
N GLU A 62 -0.21 4.51 5.35
CA GLU A 62 -1.04 5.03 6.45
C GLU A 62 -1.90 6.22 6.00
N CYS A 63 -3.21 6.00 5.90
CA CYS A 63 -4.19 7.01 5.48
C CYS A 63 -5.07 7.41 6.69
N MET A 64 -4.60 8.36 7.51
CA MET A 64 -5.28 8.73 8.76
C MET A 64 -6.34 9.84 8.58
N ALA A 65 -6.14 10.75 7.63
CA ALA A 65 -7.07 11.85 7.38
C ALA A 65 -8.32 11.39 6.61
N PRO A 66 -9.46 12.10 6.72
CA PRO A 66 -10.63 11.85 5.85
C PRO A 66 -10.29 12.05 4.38
N GLY A 67 -10.48 11.00 3.55
CA GLY A 67 -9.98 10.96 2.17
C GLY A 67 -8.46 11.16 2.12
N GLY A 68 -7.72 10.52 3.04
CA GLY A 68 -6.27 10.64 3.17
C GLY A 68 -5.51 10.09 1.97
N CYS A 69 -6.06 9.08 1.29
CA CYS A 69 -5.53 8.53 0.06
C CYS A 69 -6.65 8.48 -0.99
N ASP A 70 -6.35 8.84 -2.24
CA ASP A 70 -7.33 8.74 -3.31
C ASP A 70 -7.37 7.31 -3.87
N GLU A 71 -6.22 6.71 -4.15
CA GLU A 71 -6.12 5.34 -4.66
C GLU A 71 -4.83 4.71 -4.15
N ILE A 72 -4.90 3.43 -3.80
CA ILE A 72 -3.73 2.65 -3.39
C ILE A 72 -3.48 1.56 -4.43
N ASP A 73 -2.31 1.62 -5.06
CA ASP A 73 -1.86 0.65 -6.06
C ASP A 73 -0.64 -0.10 -5.56
N CYS A 74 -0.85 -1.38 -5.26
CA CYS A 74 0.16 -2.33 -4.81
C CYS A 74 0.49 -3.37 -5.88
N THR A 75 0.10 -3.17 -7.14
CA THR A 75 0.24 -4.17 -8.20
C THR A 75 1.67 -4.62 -8.47
N GLY A 76 2.65 -3.75 -8.19
CA GLY A 76 4.08 -4.07 -8.28
C GLY A 76 4.71 -4.53 -6.96
N ALA A 77 4.02 -4.38 -5.83
CA ALA A 77 4.58 -4.57 -4.49
C ALA A 77 4.99 -6.04 -4.22
N ALA A 78 6.01 -6.23 -3.39
CA ALA A 78 6.29 -7.54 -2.79
C ALA A 78 5.32 -7.86 -1.66
N SER A 79 4.98 -6.85 -0.85
CA SER A 79 3.92 -6.88 0.15
C SER A 79 3.32 -5.48 0.34
N CYS A 80 2.08 -5.41 0.82
CA CYS A 80 1.41 -4.15 1.14
C CYS A 80 0.62 -4.25 2.44
N ASP A 81 1.06 -3.49 3.43
CA ASP A 81 0.38 -3.22 4.69
C ASP A 81 -0.34 -1.87 4.61
N ILE A 82 -1.67 -1.87 4.71
CA ILE A 82 -2.49 -0.68 4.49
C ILE A 82 -3.35 -0.42 5.71
N THR A 83 -3.23 0.79 6.28
CA THR A 83 -4.05 1.23 7.42
C THR A 83 -4.88 2.46 7.06
N CYS A 84 -6.21 2.29 7.09
CA CYS A 84 -7.19 3.31 6.71
C CYS A 84 -8.02 3.70 7.94
N VAL A 85 -7.80 4.91 8.48
CA VAL A 85 -8.47 5.37 9.72
C VAL A 85 -9.48 6.48 9.45
N GLY A 86 -9.22 7.34 8.47
CA GLY A 86 -10.12 8.43 8.12
C GLY A 86 -11.42 7.95 7.47
N LEU A 87 -12.45 8.78 7.51
CA LEU A 87 -13.68 8.58 6.74
C LEU A 87 -13.34 8.60 5.23
N PHE A 88 -13.71 7.54 4.50
CA PHE A 88 -13.32 7.33 3.09
C PHE A 88 -11.81 7.45 2.85
N ALA A 89 -10.98 7.03 3.81
CA ALA A 89 -9.53 7.18 3.71
C ALA A 89 -8.89 6.44 2.53
N CYS A 90 -9.46 5.31 2.12
CA CYS A 90 -8.94 4.43 1.07
C CYS A 90 -10.12 3.94 0.20
N PRO A 91 -10.62 4.78 -0.72
CA PRO A 91 -11.82 4.44 -1.47
C PRO A 91 -11.56 3.31 -2.49
N THR A 92 -10.32 3.17 -2.97
CA THR A 92 -9.90 2.09 -3.87
C THR A 92 -8.53 1.56 -3.46
N ILE A 93 -8.44 0.24 -3.33
CA ILE A 93 -7.22 -0.50 -3.02
C ILE A 93 -7.08 -1.63 -4.03
N THR A 94 -5.96 -1.68 -4.73
CA THR A 94 -5.61 -2.76 -5.67
C THR A 94 -4.35 -3.46 -5.20
N CYS A 95 -4.51 -4.69 -4.73
CA CYS A 95 -3.40 -5.52 -4.29
C CYS A 95 -2.69 -6.16 -5.49
N GLY A 96 -1.37 -6.28 -5.38
CA GLY A 96 -0.55 -7.02 -6.34
C GLY A 96 -0.47 -8.50 -6.04
N PRO A 97 0.48 -9.22 -6.66
CA PRO A 97 0.65 -10.65 -6.49
C PRO A 97 1.18 -11.07 -5.12
N GLY A 98 1.69 -10.12 -4.32
CA GLY A 98 2.23 -10.34 -3.00
C GLY A 98 1.20 -10.41 -1.87
N GLU A 99 1.69 -10.33 -0.64
CA GLU A 99 0.85 -10.25 0.55
C GLU A 99 0.16 -8.88 0.62
N CYS A 100 -1.12 -8.86 1.00
CA CYS A 100 -1.90 -7.64 1.13
C CYS A 100 -2.73 -7.64 2.41
N ASP A 101 -2.25 -6.91 3.42
CA ASP A 101 -2.89 -6.79 4.72
C ASP A 101 -3.58 -5.42 4.81
N VAL A 102 -4.90 -5.42 4.98
CA VAL A 102 -5.71 -4.18 4.93
C VAL A 102 -6.52 -4.02 6.21
N VAL A 103 -6.23 -2.94 6.95
CA VAL A 103 -6.94 -2.57 8.17
C VAL A 103 -7.82 -1.35 7.92
N CYS A 104 -9.12 -1.58 7.98
CA CYS A 104 -10.15 -0.55 7.83
C CYS A 104 -10.69 -0.18 9.21
N ALA A 105 -10.05 0.81 9.84
CA ALA A 105 -10.36 1.21 11.21
C ALA A 105 -11.46 2.29 11.32
N GLY A 106 -11.56 3.17 10.33
CA GLY A 106 -12.56 4.24 10.29
C GLY A 106 -13.92 3.81 9.73
N GLN A 107 -14.95 4.61 10.00
CA GLN A 107 -16.26 4.43 9.34
C GLN A 107 -16.12 4.62 7.84
N THR A 108 -16.52 3.61 7.06
CA THR A 108 -16.39 3.57 5.60
C THR A 108 -14.98 3.97 5.16
N ALA A 109 -13.97 3.54 5.93
CA ALA A 109 -12.58 3.87 5.65
C ALA A 109 -12.13 3.25 4.33
N CYS A 110 -12.54 2.01 4.08
CA CYS A 110 -12.24 1.29 2.86
C CYS A 110 -13.46 1.23 1.95
N GLY A 111 -13.26 1.56 0.68
CA GLY A 111 -14.26 1.39 -0.37
C GLY A 111 -14.13 0.01 -1.03
N LEU A 112 -13.58 0.00 -2.23
CA LEU A 112 -13.32 -1.21 -3.02
C LEU A 112 -11.93 -1.77 -2.69
N LEU A 113 -11.87 -3.02 -2.27
CA LEU A 113 -10.64 -3.80 -2.11
C LEU A 113 -10.56 -4.89 -3.18
N ASP A 114 -9.59 -4.81 -4.08
CA ASP A 114 -9.30 -5.86 -5.06
C ASP A 114 -8.06 -6.66 -4.62
N CYS A 115 -8.30 -7.85 -4.09
CA CYS A 115 -7.29 -8.85 -3.75
C CYS A 115 -7.28 -10.03 -4.74
N SER A 116 -7.96 -9.94 -5.89
CA SER A 116 -8.11 -11.07 -6.81
C SER A 116 -6.78 -11.62 -7.34
N SER A 117 -5.75 -10.76 -7.38
CA SER A 117 -4.40 -11.10 -7.84
C SER A 117 -3.45 -11.44 -6.68
N ALA A 118 -3.83 -11.18 -5.43
CA ALA A 118 -2.96 -11.41 -4.28
C ALA A 118 -2.82 -12.90 -3.97
N CYS A 119 -1.62 -13.33 -3.62
CA CYS A 119 -1.41 -14.66 -3.08
C CYS A 119 -1.98 -14.82 -1.67
N ARG A 120 -1.99 -13.72 -0.91
CA ARG A 120 -2.46 -13.65 0.46
C ARG A 120 -3.15 -12.30 0.65
N CYS A 121 -4.37 -12.31 1.18
CA CYS A 121 -5.07 -11.08 1.50
C CYS A 121 -5.89 -11.23 2.77
N ASP A 122 -5.64 -10.33 3.72
CA ASP A 122 -6.35 -10.23 4.98
C ASP A 122 -7.01 -8.87 5.07
N GLN A 123 -8.32 -8.86 5.35
CA GLN A 123 -9.09 -7.65 5.51
C GLN A 123 -9.68 -7.59 6.92
N ILE A 124 -9.22 -6.61 7.70
CA ILE A 124 -9.70 -6.39 9.06
C ILE A 124 -10.64 -5.18 9.08
N CYS A 125 -11.92 -5.44 9.31
CA CYS A 125 -12.95 -4.41 9.44
C CYS A 125 -13.30 -4.21 10.92
N THR A 126 -12.87 -3.10 11.52
CA THR A 126 -13.10 -2.86 12.97
C THR A 126 -14.57 -2.59 13.30
N THR A 127 -15.36 -2.15 12.31
CA THR A 127 -16.81 -2.01 12.40
C THR A 127 -17.46 -2.60 11.14
N ALA A 128 -18.72 -3.02 11.24
CA ALA A 128 -19.48 -3.56 10.11
C ALA A 128 -19.61 -2.59 8.92
N SER A 129 -19.41 -1.28 9.16
CA SER A 129 -19.44 -0.23 8.13
C SER A 129 -18.06 0.23 7.67
N SER A 130 -16.97 -0.33 8.21
CA SER A 130 -15.61 0.10 7.88
C SER A 130 -15.18 -0.34 6.49
N CYS A 131 -15.74 -1.44 6.00
CA CYS A 131 -15.49 -2.04 4.69
C CYS A 131 -16.77 -2.02 3.87
N ALA A 132 -16.66 -1.76 2.57
CA ALA A 132 -17.81 -1.70 1.67
C ALA A 132 -17.90 -2.90 0.72
N ALA A 133 -16.87 -3.10 -0.12
CA ALA A 133 -16.83 -4.16 -1.11
C ALA A 133 -15.42 -4.73 -1.25
N TRP A 134 -15.32 -6.02 -1.51
CA TRP A 134 -14.04 -6.71 -1.65
C TRP A 134 -14.12 -7.85 -2.67
N SER A 135 -12.96 -8.21 -3.21
CA SER A 135 -12.76 -9.40 -4.05
C SER A 135 -11.54 -10.15 -3.54
N CYS A 136 -11.76 -11.33 -2.95
CA CYS A 136 -10.69 -12.11 -2.33
C CYS A 136 -10.07 -13.10 -3.33
N PRO A 137 -8.82 -13.56 -3.06
CA PRO A 137 -8.20 -14.60 -3.85
C PRO A 137 -9.05 -15.88 -3.90
N ILE A 138 -9.01 -16.55 -5.05
CA ILE A 138 -9.55 -17.91 -5.21
C ILE A 138 -8.37 -18.84 -5.44
N VAL A 139 -8.14 -19.76 -4.51
CA VAL A 139 -7.05 -20.74 -4.61
C VAL A 139 -7.64 -22.11 -4.88
N GLY A 140 -7.37 -22.63 -6.08
CA GLY A 140 -8.02 -23.84 -6.59
C GLY A 140 -9.52 -23.64 -6.80
N ALA A 141 -10.33 -24.08 -5.83
CA ALA A 141 -11.79 -23.90 -5.82
C ALA A 141 -12.30 -23.22 -4.52
N GLU A 142 -11.39 -22.80 -3.64
CA GLU A 142 -11.70 -22.20 -2.34
C GLU A 142 -11.54 -20.69 -2.41
N LEU A 143 -12.52 -19.97 -1.85
CA LEU A 143 -12.46 -18.52 -1.72
C LEU A 143 -11.83 -18.19 -0.36
N CYS A 144 -10.79 -17.36 -0.36
CA CYS A 144 -10.04 -17.01 0.85
C CYS A 144 -10.75 -15.92 1.66
N THR A 145 -11.85 -16.32 2.31
CA THR A 145 -12.64 -15.49 3.22
C THR A 145 -12.87 -16.21 4.54
N GLU A 146 -13.16 -15.47 5.63
CA GLU A 146 -13.29 -16.03 7.01
C GLU A 146 -14.17 -17.29 7.11
N ASP A 147 -15.24 -17.37 6.29
CA ASP A 147 -16.18 -18.50 6.27
C ASP A 147 -16.31 -19.19 4.89
N GLY A 148 -15.44 -18.87 3.94
CA GLY A 148 -15.56 -19.30 2.53
C GLY A 148 -16.76 -18.71 1.78
N ASN A 149 -17.43 -17.71 2.36
CA ASN A 149 -18.56 -16.99 1.76
C ASN A 149 -18.08 -15.73 1.02
N PRO A 150 -18.58 -15.42 -0.19
CA PRO A 150 -18.25 -14.19 -0.91
C PRO A 150 -18.63 -12.88 -0.20
N THR A 151 -19.48 -12.94 0.82
CA THR A 151 -19.86 -11.77 1.63
C THR A 151 -19.11 -11.66 2.95
N SER A 152 -18.17 -12.57 3.24
CA SER A 152 -17.29 -12.46 4.41
C SER A 152 -15.97 -11.78 4.00
N PRO A 153 -15.33 -11.00 4.87
CA PRO A 153 -14.03 -10.38 4.62
C PRO A 153 -12.98 -11.38 4.14
N CYS A 154 -11.98 -10.89 3.42
CA CYS A 154 -10.84 -11.70 3.03
C CYS A 154 -10.06 -12.13 4.27
N ASP A 155 -9.75 -13.42 4.35
CA ASP A 155 -8.94 -14.00 5.41
C ASP A 155 -8.10 -15.12 4.78
N SER A 156 -6.80 -14.89 4.74
CA SER A 156 -5.83 -15.82 4.20
C SER A 156 -5.60 -17.03 5.10
N SER A 157 -5.94 -16.92 6.39
CA SER A 157 -5.81 -18.00 7.37
C SER A 157 -6.99 -18.99 7.33
N ALA A 158 -8.07 -18.63 6.63
CA ALA A 158 -9.29 -19.45 6.53
C ALA A 158 -9.08 -20.75 5.73
N GLY A 159 -8.09 -20.80 4.84
CA GLY A 159 -7.82 -21.95 3.96
C GLY A 159 -6.34 -22.34 3.94
N ARG A 160 -6.04 -23.64 3.78
CA ARG A 160 -4.65 -24.18 3.80
C ARG A 160 -3.74 -23.71 2.67
N ASP A 161 -4.35 -23.21 1.60
CA ASP A 161 -3.66 -22.72 0.41
C ASP A 161 -3.83 -21.20 0.24
N CYS A 162 -4.57 -20.55 1.14
CA CYS A 162 -4.84 -19.11 1.13
C CYS A 162 -3.72 -18.28 1.77
N ASP A 163 -2.83 -18.91 2.55
CA ASP A 163 -1.71 -18.28 3.24
C ASP A 163 -0.39 -18.32 2.45
N ARG A 164 -0.43 -18.71 1.17
CA ARG A 164 0.80 -19.05 0.41
C ARG A 164 0.98 -18.22 -0.85
N CYS A 165 2.10 -17.52 -0.89
CA CYS A 165 2.69 -16.92 -2.10
C CYS A 165 3.61 -17.94 -2.77
N MET A 166 3.19 -18.45 -3.94
CA MET A 166 3.91 -19.47 -4.71
C MET A 166 4.96 -18.88 -5.66
#